data_AF-J4WJS1-F1
#
_entry.id   AF-J4WJS1-F1
#
_cell.length_a   1.000
_cell.length_b   1.000
_cell.length_c   1.000
_cell.angle_alpha   90.00
_cell.angle_beta   90.00
_cell.angle_gamma   90.00
#
_symmetry.space_group_name_H-M   'P 1'
#
loop_
_entity.id
_entity.type
_entity.pdbx_description
1 polymer ?
#
loop_
_entity_poly.entity_id
_entity_poly.type
_entity_poly.pdbx_seq_one_letter_code
_entity_poly.pdbx_strand_id
1 'polypeptide(L)'
;MTKKITIRKGQLGLLSRQGDYYQVLEAGEHRLPWFNVPEVLIVNRDGSEVPEALAEYLRRFQPEWIERYCLAADLTDVEAGALYANGVLQEILPPSTRRLYWSAGDEIQLLRIDTRQVAVPADIMNAVLQPRRHGAVKGREAILTVSVPAWHVGVLKIDGETQALLQPGLSAYWKVNHLVEAEVVDTRLQVLEVGGQEILTKDKVNLRLNLAANWRYSDVLQAFGQLTKPLDHLYRELQFALREAVGTRSLDELLEDKKIIDEVVSAQVTERMAAFGIDVASLGVKDIVLPGDMKAILSQLVEAEKSAQANVIRRREETAATRSLLNTAKVMENNPVALRLKELETLERVAERIDKISVFGGLDQVLHGLVNLKG
;
A
#
# COMPACT_ATOMS: atom_id res chain seq x y z
N MET A 1 21.37 -3.71 -76.90
CA MET A 1 22.08 -4.29 -75.73
C MET A 1 21.10 -4.44 -74.57
N THR A 2 20.60 -5.63 -74.28
CA THR A 2 19.64 -5.86 -73.17
C THR A 2 20.30 -5.68 -71.81
N LYS A 3 19.65 -4.94 -70.89
CA LYS A 3 20.13 -4.75 -69.52
C LYS A 3 19.81 -6.01 -68.70
N LYS A 4 20.82 -6.62 -68.08
CA LYS A 4 20.62 -7.77 -67.17
C LYS A 4 20.31 -7.28 -65.77
N ILE A 5 19.37 -7.93 -65.10
CA ILE A 5 19.09 -7.75 -63.69
C ILE A 5 19.05 -9.12 -63.02
N THR A 6 19.62 -9.22 -61.82
CA THR A 6 19.66 -10.46 -61.05
C THR A 6 18.79 -10.28 -59.82
N ILE A 7 17.75 -11.10 -59.69
CA ILE A 7 16.90 -11.16 -58.49
C ILE A 7 17.41 -12.31 -57.62
N ARG A 8 17.76 -12.02 -56.36
CA ARG A 8 18.30 -13.03 -55.45
C ARG A 8 17.18 -13.93 -54.92
N LYS A 9 17.55 -15.11 -54.41
CA LYS A 9 16.62 -15.94 -53.63
C LYS A 9 16.10 -15.14 -52.44
N GLY A 10 14.79 -15.23 -52.17
CA GLY A 10 14.13 -14.43 -51.13
C GLY A 10 13.83 -12.98 -51.56
N GLN A 11 13.97 -12.62 -52.83
CA GLN A 11 13.58 -11.32 -53.37
C GLN A 11 12.55 -11.46 -54.49
N LEU A 12 11.77 -10.40 -54.70
CA LEU A 12 10.92 -10.22 -55.88
C LEU A 12 11.28 -8.89 -56.56
N GLY A 13 11.34 -8.91 -57.89
CA GLY A 13 11.43 -7.68 -58.68
C GLY A 13 10.07 -7.31 -59.24
N LEU A 14 9.49 -6.19 -58.83
CA LEU A 14 8.24 -5.68 -59.39
C LEU A 14 8.57 -4.72 -60.53
N LEU A 15 8.21 -5.07 -61.75
CA LEU A 15 8.40 -4.22 -62.92
C LEU A 15 7.28 -3.22 -63.03
N SER A 16 7.64 -1.95 -63.14
CA SER A 16 6.71 -0.86 -63.40
C SER A 16 7.04 -0.07 -64.66
N ARG A 17 6.01 0.52 -65.26
CA ARG A 17 6.13 1.49 -66.36
C ARG A 17 5.15 2.62 -66.11
N GLN A 18 5.66 3.86 -66.13
CA GLN A 18 4.84 5.06 -65.88
C GLN A 18 4.04 4.99 -64.57
N GLY A 19 4.56 4.30 -63.56
CA GLY A 19 3.90 4.08 -62.27
C GLY A 19 3.06 2.81 -62.15
N ASP A 20 2.76 2.12 -63.25
CA ASP A 20 1.94 0.90 -63.23
C ASP A 20 2.78 -0.38 -63.18
N TYR A 21 2.51 -1.23 -62.18
CA TYR A 21 3.15 -2.54 -62.03
C TYR A 21 2.44 -3.59 -62.90
N TYR A 22 3.20 -4.23 -63.78
CA TYR A 22 2.64 -5.17 -64.76
C TYR A 22 3.26 -6.57 -64.74
N GLN A 23 4.42 -6.76 -64.09
CA GLN A 23 5.05 -8.08 -64.01
C GLN A 23 5.87 -8.26 -62.73
N VAL A 24 5.83 -9.47 -62.15
CA VAL A 24 6.72 -9.91 -61.06
C VAL A 24 7.84 -10.78 -61.64
N LEU A 25 9.06 -10.50 -61.22
CA LEU A 25 10.26 -11.27 -61.50
C LEU A 25 10.64 -12.08 -60.26
N GLU A 26 10.55 -13.41 -60.36
CA GLU A 26 11.03 -14.35 -59.34
C GLU A 26 12.57 -14.44 -59.34
N ALA A 27 13.15 -15.18 -58.40
CA ALA A 27 14.60 -15.33 -58.27
C ALA A 27 15.23 -15.90 -59.56
N GLY A 28 16.26 -15.23 -60.09
CA GLY A 28 16.92 -15.59 -61.34
C GLY A 28 17.56 -14.42 -62.07
N GLU A 29 18.22 -14.71 -63.19
CA GLU A 29 18.71 -13.69 -64.12
C GLU A 29 17.63 -13.34 -65.14
N HIS A 30 17.26 -12.07 -65.19
CA HIS A 30 16.25 -11.55 -66.11
C HIS A 30 16.88 -10.55 -67.08
N ARG A 31 16.38 -10.54 -68.31
CA ARG A 31 16.82 -9.61 -69.36
C ARG A 31 15.73 -8.59 -69.60
N LEU A 32 16.05 -7.32 -69.39
CA LEU A 32 15.16 -6.20 -69.63
C LEU A 32 15.38 -5.61 -71.04
N PRO A 33 14.32 -5.13 -71.69
CA PRO A 33 14.44 -4.43 -72.96
C PRO A 33 15.31 -3.19 -72.79
N TRP A 34 16.09 -2.90 -73.84
CA TRP A 34 17.07 -1.82 -73.86
C TRP A 34 16.49 -0.46 -74.26
N PHE A 35 15.33 -0.50 -74.93
CA PHE A 35 14.50 0.65 -75.25
C PHE A 35 13.26 0.63 -74.36
N ASN A 36 12.90 1.77 -73.78
CA ASN A 36 11.83 1.89 -72.79
C ASN A 36 12.01 0.92 -71.58
N VAL A 37 13.18 1.06 -70.93
CA VAL A 37 13.60 0.22 -69.79
C VAL A 37 12.60 0.40 -68.65
N PRO A 38 11.92 -0.67 -68.20
CA PRO A 38 11.01 -0.57 -67.07
C PRO A 38 11.77 -0.28 -65.77
N GLU A 39 11.10 0.39 -64.85
CA GLU A 39 11.58 0.54 -63.47
C GLU A 39 11.43 -0.79 -62.74
N VAL A 40 12.34 -1.09 -61.81
CA VAL A 40 12.30 -2.32 -61.02
C VAL A 40 12.38 -1.99 -59.54
N LEU A 41 11.31 -2.28 -58.81
CA LEU A 41 11.31 -2.25 -57.36
C LEU A 41 11.68 -3.63 -56.82
N ILE A 42 12.80 -3.73 -56.11
CA ILE A 42 13.22 -4.98 -55.47
C ILE A 42 12.69 -5.00 -54.04
N VAL A 43 11.90 -6.02 -53.71
CA VAL A 43 11.36 -6.24 -52.37
C VAL A 43 11.88 -7.56 -51.80
N ASN A 44 12.01 -7.64 -50.49
CA ASN A 44 12.42 -8.86 -49.79
C ASN A 44 11.16 -9.65 -49.38
N ARG A 45 11.26 -10.98 -49.46
CA ARG A 45 10.25 -11.95 -49.02
C ARG A 45 10.56 -12.42 -47.61
N ASP A 46 10.68 -11.47 -46.69
CA ASP A 46 11.13 -11.67 -45.31
C ASP A 46 10.01 -11.46 -44.28
N GLY A 47 8.75 -11.38 -44.73
CA GLY A 47 7.62 -11.10 -43.84
C GLY A 47 7.42 -9.62 -43.54
N SER A 48 8.19 -8.72 -44.17
CA SER A 48 8.01 -7.28 -44.00
C SER A 48 6.65 -6.80 -44.51
N GLU A 49 6.15 -5.74 -43.88
CA GLU A 49 4.91 -5.08 -44.27
C GLU A 49 5.07 -4.43 -45.65
N VAL A 50 4.08 -4.64 -46.52
CA VAL A 50 4.01 -3.99 -47.83
C VAL A 50 3.63 -2.52 -47.59
N PRO A 51 4.39 -1.54 -48.13
CA PRO A 51 4.04 -0.13 -48.00
C PRO A 51 2.61 0.16 -48.45
N GLU A 52 1.88 0.97 -47.68
CA GLU A 52 0.44 1.21 -47.85
C GLU A 52 0.04 1.55 -49.30
N ALA A 53 0.75 2.49 -49.93
CA ALA A 53 0.49 2.89 -51.32
C ALA A 53 0.64 1.72 -52.31
N LEU A 54 1.62 0.84 -52.11
CA LEU A 54 1.81 -0.35 -52.93
C LEU A 54 0.74 -1.40 -52.62
N ALA A 55 0.38 -1.56 -51.35
CA ALA A 55 -0.66 -2.51 -50.95
C ALA A 55 -2.03 -2.15 -51.56
N GLU A 56 -2.41 -0.86 -51.55
CA GLU A 56 -3.64 -0.38 -52.21
C GLU A 56 -3.60 -0.62 -53.73
N TYR A 57 -2.46 -0.33 -54.37
CA TYR A 57 -2.27 -0.59 -55.80
C TYR A 57 -2.48 -2.07 -56.12
N LEU A 58 -1.79 -2.97 -55.40
CA LEU A 58 -1.88 -4.40 -55.62
C LEU A 58 -3.31 -4.91 -55.42
N ARG A 59 -4.03 -4.41 -54.42
CA ARG A 59 -5.44 -4.82 -54.17
C ARG A 59 -6.36 -4.42 -55.31
N ARG A 60 -6.13 -3.26 -55.92
CA ARG A 60 -6.99 -2.72 -56.97
C ARG A 60 -6.69 -3.30 -58.34
N PHE A 61 -5.41 -3.51 -58.65
CA PHE A 61 -4.97 -3.81 -60.01
C PHE A 61 -4.31 -5.19 -60.17
N GLN A 62 -3.82 -5.80 -59.10
CA GLN A 62 -3.08 -7.07 -59.13
C GLN A 62 -3.49 -8.05 -57.99
N PRO A 63 -4.78 -8.41 -57.86
CA PRO A 63 -5.25 -9.28 -56.77
C PRO A 63 -4.58 -10.67 -56.79
N GLU A 64 -4.30 -11.21 -57.97
CA GLU A 64 -3.62 -12.50 -58.14
C GLU A 64 -2.20 -12.52 -57.52
N TRP A 65 -1.52 -11.36 -57.49
CA TRP A 65 -0.19 -11.26 -56.91
C TRP A 65 -0.25 -11.31 -55.38
N ILE A 66 -1.34 -10.82 -54.79
CA ILE A 66 -1.55 -10.88 -53.35
C ILE A 66 -1.68 -12.34 -52.93
N GLU A 67 -2.52 -13.12 -53.61
CA GLU A 67 -2.74 -14.54 -53.30
C GLU A 67 -1.45 -15.37 -53.38
N ARG A 68 -0.55 -15.01 -54.32
CA ARG A 68 0.68 -15.77 -54.57
C ARG A 68 1.88 -15.32 -53.74
N TYR A 69 2.01 -14.01 -53.48
CA TYR A 69 3.23 -13.43 -52.93
C TYR A 69 3.05 -12.71 -51.61
N CYS A 70 1.82 -12.55 -51.11
CA CYS A 70 1.55 -11.83 -49.88
C CYS A 70 0.73 -12.68 -48.90
N LEU A 71 0.89 -12.38 -47.61
CA LEU A 71 -0.07 -12.72 -46.57
C LEU A 71 -0.99 -11.51 -46.39
N ALA A 72 -2.30 -11.72 -46.56
CA ALA A 72 -3.31 -10.68 -46.37
C ALA A 72 -3.86 -10.69 -44.94
N ALA A 73 -3.57 -9.63 -44.20
CA ALA A 73 -4.14 -9.36 -42.89
C ALA A 73 -5.37 -8.45 -43.04
N ASP A 74 -6.44 -9.05 -43.56
CA ASP A 74 -7.76 -8.44 -43.68
C ASP A 74 -8.61 -8.93 -42.49
N LEU A 75 -8.65 -8.11 -41.44
CA LEU A 75 -9.38 -8.41 -40.20
C LEU A 75 -10.73 -7.69 -40.18
N THR A 76 -11.74 -8.36 -39.63
CA THR A 76 -13.03 -7.72 -39.35
C THR A 76 -12.94 -6.78 -38.15
N ASP A 77 -14.03 -6.06 -37.87
CA ASP A 77 -14.19 -5.18 -36.71
C ASP A 77 -14.19 -5.94 -35.36
N VAL A 78 -14.39 -7.26 -35.39
CA VAL A 78 -14.39 -8.16 -34.23
C VAL A 78 -13.21 -9.14 -34.21
N GLU A 79 -12.23 -8.99 -35.10
CA GLU A 79 -11.07 -9.86 -35.14
C GLU A 79 -9.79 -9.09 -34.85
N ALA A 80 -9.03 -9.53 -33.86
CA ALA A 80 -7.63 -9.13 -33.69
C ALA A 80 -6.73 -10.14 -34.40
N GLY A 81 -5.58 -9.68 -34.89
CA GLY A 81 -4.59 -10.53 -35.53
C GLY A 81 -3.37 -10.70 -34.66
N ALA A 82 -2.91 -11.94 -34.47
CA ALA A 82 -1.60 -12.21 -33.90
C ALA A 82 -0.66 -12.68 -35.02
N LEU A 83 0.27 -11.81 -35.40
CA LEU A 83 1.24 -12.07 -36.46
C LEU A 83 2.48 -12.72 -35.87
N TYR A 84 2.74 -13.98 -36.23
CA TYR A 84 3.91 -14.73 -35.86
C TYR A 84 4.93 -14.73 -37.00
N ALA A 85 6.20 -14.60 -36.66
CA ALA A 85 7.31 -14.87 -37.56
C ALA A 85 8.25 -15.88 -36.89
N ASN A 86 8.55 -16.99 -37.55
CA ASN A 86 9.37 -18.10 -37.06
C ASN A 86 8.89 -18.63 -35.69
N GLY A 87 7.57 -18.76 -35.52
CA GLY A 87 6.95 -19.22 -34.27
C GLY A 87 6.96 -18.19 -33.13
N VAL A 88 7.41 -16.95 -33.41
CA VAL A 88 7.54 -15.88 -32.41
C VAL A 88 6.56 -14.74 -32.75
N LEU A 89 5.68 -14.40 -31.82
CA LEU A 89 4.63 -13.37 -32.00
C LEU A 89 5.21 -11.97 -32.25
N GLN A 90 5.27 -11.46 -33.47
CA GLN A 90 5.89 -10.16 -33.76
C GLN A 90 4.98 -8.97 -33.43
N GLU A 91 3.70 -9.08 -33.78
CA GLU A 91 2.76 -7.96 -33.73
C GLU A 91 1.34 -8.43 -33.41
N ILE A 92 0.64 -7.62 -32.63
CA ILE A 92 -0.81 -7.70 -32.41
C ILE A 92 -1.45 -6.61 -33.27
N LEU A 93 -2.25 -7.04 -34.24
CA LEU A 93 -2.98 -6.19 -35.15
C LEU A 93 -4.37 -5.88 -34.58
N PRO A 94 -4.78 -4.60 -34.54
CA PRO A 94 -6.11 -4.24 -34.09
C PRO A 94 -7.19 -4.70 -35.09
N PRO A 95 -8.46 -4.77 -34.68
CA PRO A 95 -9.58 -4.99 -35.59
C PRO A 95 -9.68 -3.94 -36.68
N SER A 96 -10.34 -4.30 -37.77
CA SER A 96 -10.42 -3.50 -39.00
C SER A 96 -9.07 -3.19 -39.65
N THR A 97 -8.01 -3.94 -39.31
CA THR A 97 -6.73 -3.83 -40.01
C THR A 97 -6.85 -4.40 -41.41
N ARG A 98 -6.28 -3.67 -42.37
CA ARG A 98 -6.20 -4.06 -43.77
C ARG A 98 -4.77 -3.91 -44.30
N ARG A 99 -3.88 -4.82 -43.91
CA ARG A 99 -2.45 -4.78 -44.26
C ARG A 99 -2.03 -5.99 -45.10
N LEU A 100 -0.97 -5.82 -45.87
CA LEU A 100 -0.33 -6.91 -46.60
C LEU A 100 1.08 -7.09 -46.07
N TYR A 101 1.53 -8.34 -45.99
CA TYR A 101 2.90 -8.70 -45.64
C TYR A 101 3.49 -9.55 -46.77
N TRP A 102 4.76 -9.34 -47.11
CA TRP A 102 5.41 -10.18 -48.11
C TRP A 102 5.51 -11.62 -47.61
N SER A 103 5.13 -12.59 -48.44
CA SER A 103 5.18 -14.00 -48.07
C SER A 103 6.62 -14.45 -47.82
N ALA A 104 6.86 -15.06 -46.66
CA ALA A 104 8.12 -15.71 -46.29
C ALA A 104 7.95 -17.23 -46.13
N GLY A 105 7.10 -17.85 -46.96
CA GLY A 105 6.72 -19.26 -46.79
C GLY A 105 5.99 -19.48 -45.46
N ASP A 106 6.27 -20.60 -44.79
CA ASP A 106 5.67 -20.97 -43.49
C ASP A 106 6.23 -20.16 -42.30
N GLU A 107 7.22 -19.29 -42.57
CA GLU A 107 7.86 -18.48 -41.54
C GLU A 107 6.93 -17.41 -40.99
N ILE A 108 5.98 -16.89 -41.79
CA ILE A 108 5.02 -15.87 -41.34
C ILE A 108 3.61 -16.45 -41.27
N GLN A 109 2.95 -16.27 -40.13
CA GLN A 109 1.60 -16.81 -39.88
C GLN A 109 0.75 -15.75 -39.19
N LEU A 110 -0.52 -15.68 -39.57
CA LEU A 110 -1.50 -14.79 -38.96
C LEU A 110 -2.58 -15.63 -38.27
N LEU A 111 -2.62 -15.57 -36.95
CA LEU A 111 -3.71 -16.13 -36.16
C LEU A 111 -4.80 -15.07 -35.99
N ARG A 112 -6.03 -15.37 -36.41
CA ARG A 112 -7.19 -14.50 -36.20
C ARG A 112 -7.88 -14.87 -34.90
N ILE A 113 -8.15 -13.89 -34.06
CA ILE A 113 -8.73 -14.07 -32.73
C ILE A 113 -10.01 -13.25 -32.63
N ASP A 114 -11.09 -13.89 -32.23
CA ASP A 114 -12.36 -13.23 -31.99
C ASP A 114 -12.30 -12.38 -30.71
N THR A 115 -12.42 -11.07 -30.85
CA THR A 115 -12.36 -10.12 -29.74
C THR A 115 -13.66 -10.03 -28.95
N ARG A 116 -14.76 -10.66 -29.39
CA ARG A 116 -15.98 -10.78 -28.57
C ARG A 116 -15.72 -11.58 -27.30
N GLN A 117 -14.75 -12.48 -27.33
CA GLN A 117 -14.19 -13.09 -26.13
C GLN A 117 -13.18 -12.13 -25.52
N VAL A 118 -13.56 -11.48 -24.42
CA VAL A 118 -12.72 -10.44 -23.78
C VAL A 118 -11.40 -11.00 -23.28
N ALA A 119 -11.37 -12.26 -22.83
CA ALA A 119 -10.15 -12.90 -22.34
C ALA A 119 -9.19 -13.24 -23.49
N VAL A 120 -7.92 -12.90 -23.30
CA VAL A 120 -6.84 -13.20 -24.25
C VAL A 120 -6.34 -14.63 -24.00
N PRO A 121 -6.16 -15.44 -25.05
CA PRO A 121 -5.54 -16.77 -24.95
C PRO A 121 -4.17 -16.77 -24.25
N ALA A 122 -3.92 -17.79 -23.44
CA ALA A 122 -2.74 -17.84 -22.57
C ALA A 122 -1.41 -17.90 -23.35
N ASP A 123 -1.40 -18.54 -24.52
CA ASP A 123 -0.26 -18.60 -25.45
C ASP A 123 0.14 -17.20 -25.95
N ILE A 124 -0.83 -16.38 -26.31
CA ILE A 124 -0.62 -14.99 -26.75
C ILE A 124 -0.13 -14.14 -25.57
N MET A 125 -0.82 -14.23 -24.42
CA MET A 125 -0.42 -13.54 -23.19
C MET A 125 1.05 -13.84 -22.83
N ASN A 126 1.42 -15.13 -22.81
CA ASN A 126 2.78 -15.56 -22.51
C ASN A 126 3.78 -15.02 -23.56
N ALA A 127 3.43 -15.07 -24.85
CA ALA A 127 4.28 -14.57 -25.92
C ALA A 127 4.51 -13.06 -25.87
N VAL A 128 3.54 -12.27 -25.38
CA VAL A 128 3.65 -10.82 -25.16
C VAL A 128 4.57 -10.49 -23.98
N LEU A 129 4.58 -11.31 -22.94
CA LEU A 129 5.40 -11.10 -21.73
C LEU A 129 6.82 -11.63 -21.85
N GLN A 130 7.10 -12.52 -22.81
CA GLN A 130 8.43 -13.08 -23.01
C GLN A 130 9.46 -11.98 -23.33
N PRO A 131 10.61 -11.93 -22.61
CA PRO A 131 11.69 -11.01 -22.93
C PRO A 131 12.27 -11.30 -24.32
N ARG A 132 12.57 -10.24 -25.08
CA ARG A 132 13.05 -10.37 -26.46
C ARG A 132 14.28 -9.53 -26.76
N ARG A 133 15.10 -10.04 -27.68
CA ARG A 133 16.30 -9.35 -28.18
C ARG A 133 15.98 -8.10 -29.01
N HIS A 134 14.85 -8.08 -29.71
CA HIS A 134 14.48 -7.02 -30.67
C HIS A 134 13.31 -6.13 -30.20
N GLY A 135 13.19 -5.88 -28.90
CA GLY A 135 12.15 -5.02 -28.33
C GLY A 135 10.84 -5.75 -28.03
N ALA A 136 9.83 -4.99 -27.58
CA ALA A 136 8.53 -5.51 -27.20
C ALA A 136 7.66 -5.85 -28.43
N VAL A 137 6.67 -6.75 -28.25
CA VAL A 137 5.67 -7.05 -29.28
C VAL A 137 4.92 -5.76 -29.66
N LYS A 138 4.87 -5.45 -30.96
CA LYS A 138 4.12 -4.29 -31.47
C LYS A 138 2.63 -4.49 -31.22
N GLY A 139 1.89 -3.45 -30.87
CA GLY A 139 0.44 -3.54 -30.63
C GLY A 139 0.05 -4.14 -29.27
N ARG A 140 1.01 -4.44 -28.39
CA ARG A 140 0.73 -5.03 -27.06
C ARG A 140 -0.18 -4.17 -26.17
N GLU A 141 -0.26 -2.87 -26.43
CA GLU A 141 -1.13 -1.91 -25.75
C GLU A 141 -2.64 -2.20 -25.93
N ALA A 142 -2.98 -3.02 -26.93
CA ALA A 142 -4.31 -3.57 -27.14
C ALA A 142 -4.70 -4.62 -26.08
N ILE A 143 -3.74 -5.09 -25.27
CA ILE A 143 -3.93 -6.11 -24.25
C ILE A 143 -3.66 -5.50 -22.87
N LEU A 144 -4.63 -5.62 -21.96
CA LEU A 144 -4.43 -5.38 -20.54
C LEU A 144 -3.94 -6.68 -19.90
N THR A 145 -2.74 -6.68 -19.34
CA THR A 145 -2.26 -7.80 -18.51
C THR A 145 -2.48 -7.47 -17.04
N VAL A 146 -3.13 -8.38 -16.32
CA VAL A 146 -3.41 -8.27 -14.90
C VAL A 146 -2.63 -9.37 -14.19
N SER A 147 -1.71 -8.97 -13.31
CA SER A 147 -0.96 -9.87 -12.44
C SER A 147 -1.49 -9.73 -11.02
N VAL A 148 -2.14 -10.77 -10.51
CA VAL A 148 -2.68 -10.83 -9.16
C VAL A 148 -1.70 -11.63 -8.30
N PRO A 149 -0.98 -11.00 -7.36
CA PRO A 149 -0.08 -11.72 -6.46
C PRO A 149 -0.81 -12.66 -5.52
N ALA A 150 -0.06 -13.53 -4.83
CA ALA A 150 -0.60 -14.30 -3.72
C ALA A 150 -1.24 -13.37 -2.67
N TRP A 151 -2.32 -13.83 -2.04
CA TRP A 151 -3.09 -13.10 -1.02
C TRP A 151 -3.80 -11.83 -1.51
N HIS A 152 -3.81 -11.61 -2.82
CA HIS A 152 -4.57 -10.54 -3.47
C HIS A 152 -5.70 -11.14 -4.31
N VAL A 153 -6.69 -10.32 -4.62
CA VAL A 153 -7.71 -10.60 -5.62
C VAL A 153 -7.80 -9.44 -6.60
N GLY A 154 -8.15 -9.73 -7.86
CA GLY A 154 -8.39 -8.69 -8.85
C GLY A 154 -9.88 -8.38 -8.97
N VAL A 155 -10.25 -7.12 -8.79
CA VAL A 155 -11.57 -6.59 -9.14
C VAL A 155 -11.52 -6.19 -10.61
N LEU A 156 -12.18 -6.98 -11.47
CA LEU A 156 -12.26 -6.74 -12.90
C LEU A 156 -13.59 -6.09 -13.24
N LYS A 157 -13.55 -5.00 -14.00
CA LYS A 157 -14.72 -4.37 -14.60
C LYS A 157 -14.57 -4.40 -16.11
N ILE A 158 -15.61 -4.87 -16.79
CA ILE A 158 -15.69 -4.91 -18.25
C ILE A 158 -16.92 -4.10 -18.64
N ASP A 159 -16.74 -3.07 -19.45
CA ASP A 159 -17.80 -2.18 -19.93
C ASP A 159 -18.67 -1.57 -18.81
N GLY A 160 -18.04 -1.35 -17.64
CA GLY A 160 -18.70 -0.83 -16.44
C GLY A 160 -19.35 -1.89 -15.56
N GLU A 161 -19.42 -3.15 -15.99
CA GLU A 161 -19.96 -4.26 -15.21
C GLU A 161 -18.86 -4.98 -14.42
N THR A 162 -19.04 -5.08 -13.10
CA THR A 162 -18.14 -5.82 -12.22
C THR A 162 -18.27 -7.32 -12.46
N GLN A 163 -17.15 -7.95 -12.78
CA GLN A 163 -17.04 -9.38 -13.03
C GLN A 163 -16.71 -10.15 -11.74
N ALA A 164 -16.63 -11.48 -11.85
CA ALA A 164 -16.12 -12.31 -10.76
C ALA A 164 -14.67 -11.96 -10.41
N LEU A 165 -14.29 -12.14 -9.13
CA LEU A 165 -12.94 -11.83 -8.65
C LEU A 165 -11.89 -12.69 -9.35
N LEU A 166 -10.85 -12.04 -9.83
CA LEU A 166 -9.67 -12.70 -10.37
C LEU A 166 -8.87 -13.30 -9.22
N GLN A 167 -8.59 -14.59 -9.34
CA GLN A 167 -7.74 -15.32 -8.41
C GLN A 167 -6.25 -14.97 -8.64
N PRO A 168 -5.37 -15.23 -7.65
CA PRO A 168 -3.93 -15.10 -7.82
C PRO A 168 -3.43 -15.80 -9.08
N GLY A 169 -2.64 -15.09 -9.88
CA GLY A 169 -2.18 -15.56 -11.17
C GLY A 169 -2.08 -14.44 -12.19
N LEU A 170 -1.83 -14.85 -13.43
CA LEU A 170 -1.69 -13.95 -14.56
C LEU A 170 -2.89 -14.14 -15.49
N SER A 171 -3.49 -13.03 -15.89
CA SER A 171 -4.60 -13.01 -16.84
C SER A 171 -4.44 -11.84 -17.80
N ALA A 172 -5.01 -11.96 -18.99
CA ALA A 172 -4.95 -10.91 -20.00
C ALA A 172 -6.30 -10.72 -20.68
N TYR A 173 -6.61 -9.48 -21.02
CA TYR A 173 -7.89 -9.05 -21.58
C TYR A 173 -7.69 -8.10 -22.75
N TRP A 174 -8.54 -8.22 -23.77
CA TRP A 174 -8.56 -7.30 -24.90
C TRP A 174 -9.13 -5.97 -24.45
N LYS A 175 -8.38 -4.89 -24.69
CA LYS A 175 -8.87 -3.50 -24.55
C LYS A 175 -9.55 -2.99 -25.81
N VAL A 176 -9.51 -3.78 -26.88
CA VAL A 176 -10.13 -3.39 -28.13
C VAL A 176 -11.57 -3.85 -28.12
N ASN A 177 -12.47 -2.94 -28.47
CA ASN A 177 -13.93 -3.10 -28.38
C ASN A 177 -14.49 -3.25 -26.96
N HIS A 178 -13.64 -3.22 -25.92
CA HIS A 178 -14.04 -3.37 -24.51
C HIS A 178 -13.34 -2.35 -23.63
N LEU A 179 -14.07 -1.73 -22.69
CA LEU A 179 -13.49 -0.94 -21.62
C LEU A 179 -13.16 -1.87 -20.45
N VAL A 180 -11.89 -2.27 -20.35
CA VAL A 180 -11.43 -3.17 -19.29
C VAL A 180 -10.63 -2.41 -18.24
N GLU A 181 -11.08 -2.51 -16.99
CA GLU A 181 -10.41 -1.94 -15.82
C GLU A 181 -10.17 -3.06 -14.80
N ALA A 182 -8.97 -3.10 -14.22
CA ALA A 182 -8.65 -4.09 -13.20
C ALA A 182 -7.92 -3.42 -12.04
N GLU A 183 -8.38 -3.69 -10.82
CA GLU A 183 -7.76 -3.23 -9.58
C GLU A 183 -7.35 -4.44 -8.74
N VAL A 184 -6.09 -4.48 -8.31
CA VAL A 184 -5.57 -5.56 -7.48
C VAL A 184 -5.65 -5.15 -6.02
N VAL A 185 -6.38 -5.94 -5.23
CA VAL A 185 -6.72 -5.64 -3.83
C VAL A 185 -6.08 -6.66 -2.91
N ASP A 186 -5.37 -6.21 -1.88
CA ASP A 186 -4.83 -7.08 -0.83
C ASP A 186 -5.95 -7.48 0.14
N THR A 187 -6.05 -8.77 0.45
CA THR A 187 -7.08 -9.33 1.35
C THR A 187 -6.59 -9.54 2.77
N ARG A 188 -5.29 -9.28 3.03
CA ARG A 188 -4.67 -9.47 4.34
C ARG A 188 -5.07 -8.35 5.30
N LEU A 189 -4.72 -8.55 6.57
CA LEU A 189 -4.88 -7.53 7.59
C LEU A 189 -3.96 -6.33 7.31
N GLN A 190 -4.54 -5.15 7.28
CA GLN A 190 -3.90 -3.87 6.98
C GLN A 190 -4.14 -2.87 8.10
N VAL A 191 -3.24 -1.90 8.23
CA VAL A 191 -3.35 -0.82 9.21
C VAL A 191 -3.83 0.44 8.49
N LEU A 192 -4.90 1.06 9.00
CA LEU A 192 -5.36 2.38 8.59
C LEU A 192 -5.16 3.36 9.75
N GLU A 193 -4.36 4.41 9.52
CA GLU A 193 -4.16 5.48 10.50
C GLU A 193 -5.04 6.69 10.18
N VAL A 194 -5.86 7.11 11.14
CA VAL A 194 -6.66 8.33 11.10
C VAL A 194 -6.01 9.35 12.04
N GLY A 195 -5.18 10.21 11.45
CA GLY A 195 -4.45 11.24 12.20
C GLY A 195 -5.11 12.62 12.18
N GLY A 196 -4.75 13.43 13.17
CA GLY A 196 -4.98 14.88 13.18
C GLY A 196 -6.45 15.30 13.36
N GLN A 197 -7.25 14.49 14.05
CA GLN A 197 -8.65 14.82 14.28
C GLN A 197 -8.79 15.81 15.43
N GLU A 198 -9.16 17.05 15.11
CA GLU A 198 -9.48 18.09 16.10
C GLU A 198 -10.96 18.01 16.46
N ILE A 199 -11.24 17.62 17.70
CA ILE A 199 -12.59 17.34 18.20
C ILE A 199 -12.79 18.04 19.54
N LEU A 200 -13.94 18.68 19.68
CA LEU A 200 -14.36 19.32 20.93
C LEU A 200 -15.02 18.29 21.84
N THR A 201 -14.57 18.20 23.10
CA THR A 201 -15.24 17.40 24.13
C THR A 201 -16.55 18.05 24.59
N LYS A 202 -17.32 17.33 25.40
CA LYS A 202 -18.55 17.83 26.04
C LYS A 202 -18.33 19.11 26.85
N ASP A 203 -17.15 19.28 27.45
CA ASP A 203 -16.79 20.45 28.26
C ASP A 203 -16.15 21.58 27.45
N LYS A 204 -16.24 21.50 26.11
CA LYS A 204 -15.69 22.50 25.19
C LYS A 204 -14.16 22.60 25.20
N VAL A 205 -13.48 21.49 25.48
CA VAL A 205 -12.01 21.40 25.34
C VAL A 205 -11.69 20.84 23.96
N ASN A 206 -10.85 21.54 23.19
CA ASN A 206 -10.40 21.05 21.89
C ASN A 206 -9.30 20.01 22.10
N LEU A 207 -9.45 18.80 21.56
CA LEU A 207 -8.45 17.73 21.61
C LEU A 207 -8.04 17.34 20.20
N ARG A 208 -6.76 17.03 20.03
CA ARG A 208 -6.26 16.45 18.78
C ARG A 208 -5.97 14.96 18.99
N LEU A 209 -6.70 14.12 18.27
CA LEU A 209 -6.63 12.66 18.40
C LEU A 209 -6.05 12.00 17.14
N ASN A 210 -5.31 10.92 17.36
CA ASN A 210 -4.87 9.99 16.34
C ASN A 210 -5.38 8.59 16.69
N LEU A 211 -5.82 7.83 15.70
CA LEU A 211 -6.36 6.49 15.85
C LEU A 211 -5.79 5.56 14.78
N ALA A 212 -5.63 4.28 15.12
CA ALA A 212 -5.25 3.24 14.17
C ALA A 212 -6.29 2.11 14.21
N ALA A 213 -6.63 1.58 13.03
CA ALA A 213 -7.51 0.44 12.87
C ALA A 213 -6.79 -0.66 12.06
N ASN A 214 -6.81 -1.89 12.59
CA ASN A 214 -6.44 -3.09 11.86
C ASN A 214 -7.71 -3.64 11.19
N TRP A 215 -7.71 -3.75 9.88
CA TRP A 215 -8.88 -4.13 9.10
C TRP A 215 -8.48 -4.98 7.89
N ARG A 216 -9.43 -5.64 7.26
CA ARG A 216 -9.27 -6.38 6.00
C ARG A 216 -10.60 -6.41 5.25
N TYR A 217 -10.56 -6.76 3.97
CA TYR A 217 -11.77 -7.11 3.25
C TYR A 217 -12.23 -8.51 3.63
N SER A 218 -13.48 -8.64 4.08
CA SER A 218 -14.16 -9.95 4.22
C SER A 218 -14.83 -10.38 2.92
N ASP A 219 -15.40 -9.42 2.18
CA ASP A 219 -15.96 -9.62 0.83
C ASP A 219 -15.63 -8.41 -0.06
N VAL A 220 -14.71 -8.63 -1.01
CA VAL A 220 -14.25 -7.59 -1.92
C VAL A 220 -15.32 -7.21 -2.96
N LEU A 221 -16.14 -8.15 -3.43
CA LEU A 221 -17.20 -7.83 -4.39
C LEU A 221 -18.28 -6.97 -3.73
N GLN A 222 -18.65 -7.31 -2.49
CA GLN A 222 -19.59 -6.53 -1.72
C GLN A 222 -19.08 -5.10 -1.49
N ALA A 223 -17.80 -4.96 -1.11
CA ALA A 223 -17.18 -3.66 -0.85
C ALA A 223 -17.16 -2.78 -2.11
N PHE A 224 -16.62 -3.29 -3.23
CA PHE A 224 -16.47 -2.53 -4.47
C PHE A 224 -17.79 -2.39 -5.27
N GLY A 225 -18.79 -3.21 -4.97
CA GLY A 225 -20.13 -3.12 -5.55
C GLY A 225 -21.01 -2.06 -4.89
N GLN A 226 -20.85 -1.84 -3.57
CA GLN A 226 -21.64 -0.85 -2.82
C GLN A 226 -20.94 0.50 -2.65
N LEU A 227 -19.60 0.51 -2.64
CA LEU A 227 -18.80 1.70 -2.36
C LEU A 227 -17.89 2.01 -3.56
N THR A 228 -17.84 3.29 -3.95
CA THR A 228 -16.91 3.75 -5.00
C THR A 228 -15.45 3.62 -4.57
N LYS A 229 -15.17 3.94 -3.30
CA LYS A 229 -13.84 3.86 -2.70
C LYS A 229 -13.98 3.31 -1.27
N PRO A 230 -13.88 1.98 -1.08
CA PRO A 230 -14.13 1.35 0.21
C PRO A 230 -13.23 1.88 1.34
N LEU A 231 -11.94 2.10 1.04
CA LEU A 231 -10.98 2.61 2.02
C LEU A 231 -11.31 4.04 2.51
N ASP A 232 -11.67 4.93 1.58
CA ASP A 232 -12.06 6.32 1.91
C ASP A 232 -13.35 6.34 2.74
N HIS A 233 -14.27 5.40 2.49
CA HIS A 233 -15.49 5.26 3.26
C HIS A 233 -15.18 4.80 4.70
N LEU A 234 -14.37 3.76 4.88
CA LEU A 234 -13.91 3.31 6.19
C LEU A 234 -13.22 4.44 6.97
N TYR A 235 -12.33 5.20 6.31
CA TYR A 235 -11.66 6.34 6.91
C TYR A 235 -12.65 7.38 7.45
N ARG A 236 -13.69 7.72 6.67
CA ARG A 236 -14.73 8.66 7.09
C ARG A 236 -15.59 8.14 8.25
N GLU A 237 -15.97 6.87 8.23
CA GLU A 237 -16.76 6.29 9.31
C GLU A 237 -15.97 6.26 10.62
N LEU A 238 -14.67 5.96 10.58
CA LEU A 238 -13.78 6.10 11.74
C LEU A 238 -13.75 7.55 12.27
N GLN A 239 -13.71 8.56 11.39
CA GLN A 239 -13.75 9.97 11.80
C GLN A 239 -15.07 10.34 12.49
N PHE A 240 -16.21 9.87 11.95
CA PHE A 240 -17.51 10.16 12.53
C PHE A 240 -17.70 9.47 13.88
N ALA A 241 -17.36 8.19 13.97
CA ALA A 241 -17.43 7.44 15.23
C ALA A 241 -16.51 8.05 16.29
N LEU A 242 -15.28 8.45 15.93
CA LEU A 242 -14.38 9.14 16.86
C LEU A 242 -14.95 10.48 17.34
N ARG A 243 -15.55 11.26 16.44
CA ARG A 243 -16.18 12.55 16.78
C ARG A 243 -17.36 12.37 17.73
N GLU A 244 -18.17 11.34 17.51
CA GLU A 244 -19.31 11.00 18.38
C GLU A 244 -18.84 10.53 19.77
N ALA A 245 -17.85 9.63 19.81
CA ALA A 245 -17.31 9.09 21.05
C ALA A 245 -16.67 10.17 21.93
N VAL A 246 -15.91 11.10 21.34
CA VAL A 246 -15.25 12.19 22.09
C VAL A 246 -16.24 13.32 22.41
N GLY A 247 -17.14 13.67 21.50
CA GLY A 247 -18.08 14.78 21.68
C GLY A 247 -19.12 14.57 22.78
N THR A 248 -19.40 13.32 23.13
CA THR A 248 -20.36 12.96 24.19
C THR A 248 -19.75 12.83 25.58
N ARG A 249 -18.41 12.94 25.70
CA ARG A 249 -17.65 12.69 26.92
C ARG A 249 -16.92 13.93 27.44
N SER A 250 -16.75 13.98 28.76
CA SER A 250 -15.99 15.05 29.42
C SER A 250 -14.48 14.83 29.23
N LEU A 251 -13.67 15.87 29.44
CA LEU A 251 -12.21 15.70 29.36
C LEU A 251 -11.70 14.69 30.40
N ASP A 252 -12.20 14.81 31.63
CA ASP A 252 -11.77 13.98 32.75
C ASP A 252 -12.10 12.50 32.52
N GLU A 253 -13.28 12.19 31.98
CA GLU A 253 -13.66 10.82 31.59
C GLU A 253 -12.67 10.22 30.58
N LEU A 254 -12.25 11.01 29.59
CA LEU A 254 -11.32 10.57 28.55
C LEU A 254 -9.88 10.42 29.05
N LEU A 255 -9.49 11.17 30.09
CA LEU A 255 -8.18 11.06 30.73
C LEU A 255 -8.11 9.89 31.71
N GLU A 256 -9.22 9.58 32.38
CA GLU A 256 -9.34 8.48 33.33
C GLU A 256 -9.36 7.12 32.64
N ASP A 257 -10.17 6.95 31.59
CA ASP A 257 -10.24 5.71 30.82
C ASP A 257 -10.28 5.92 29.31
N LYS A 258 -9.10 5.80 28.70
CA LYS A 258 -8.93 5.89 27.25
C LYS A 258 -9.57 4.73 26.49
N LYS A 259 -9.74 3.55 27.13
CA LYS A 259 -10.28 2.36 26.45
C LYS A 259 -11.75 2.52 26.08
N ILE A 260 -12.47 3.40 26.76
CA ILE A 260 -13.86 3.69 26.45
C ILE A 260 -14.02 4.19 25.01
N ILE A 261 -13.08 5.01 24.52
CA ILE A 261 -13.13 5.46 23.12
C ILE A 261 -12.97 4.26 22.19
N ASP A 262 -11.99 3.39 22.47
CA ASP A 262 -11.70 2.22 21.65
C ASP A 262 -12.92 1.29 21.54
N GLU A 263 -13.58 1.00 22.66
CA GLU A 263 -14.77 0.14 22.72
C GLU A 263 -15.95 0.73 21.93
N VAL A 264 -16.26 2.01 22.15
CA VAL A 264 -17.39 2.67 21.49
C VAL A 264 -17.16 2.77 19.98
N VAL A 265 -15.98 3.24 19.57
CA VAL A 265 -15.65 3.41 18.15
C VAL A 265 -15.56 2.04 17.46
N SER A 266 -14.94 1.04 18.10
CA SER A 266 -14.83 -0.31 17.55
C SER A 266 -16.20 -0.93 17.34
N ALA A 267 -17.10 -0.87 18.32
CA ALA A 267 -18.45 -1.43 18.21
C ALA A 267 -19.24 -0.79 17.06
N GLN A 268 -19.26 0.55 16.99
CA GLN A 268 -19.99 1.28 15.95
C GLN A 268 -19.47 0.99 14.54
N VAL A 269 -18.15 1.03 14.35
CA VAL A 269 -17.55 0.86 13.02
C VAL A 269 -17.63 -0.59 12.58
N THR A 270 -17.39 -1.56 13.46
CA THR A 270 -17.48 -2.99 13.13
C THR A 270 -18.88 -3.36 12.67
N GLU A 271 -19.91 -2.90 13.38
CA GLU A 271 -21.31 -3.15 13.02
C GLU A 271 -21.67 -2.56 11.65
N ARG A 272 -21.32 -1.29 11.40
CA ARG A 272 -21.63 -0.61 10.13
C ARG A 272 -20.87 -1.21 8.95
N MET A 273 -19.59 -1.53 9.14
CA MET A 273 -18.69 -1.94 8.05
C MET A 273 -18.89 -3.39 7.62
N ALA A 274 -19.44 -4.24 8.50
CA ALA A 274 -19.78 -5.61 8.16
C ALA A 274 -20.74 -5.71 6.96
N ALA A 275 -21.69 -4.78 6.82
CA ALA A 275 -22.63 -4.73 5.69
C ALA A 275 -21.97 -4.39 4.34
N PHE A 276 -20.75 -3.85 4.36
CA PHE A 276 -19.98 -3.46 3.19
C PHE A 276 -18.83 -4.43 2.89
N GLY A 277 -18.76 -5.60 3.54
CA GLY A 277 -17.69 -6.57 3.29
C GLY A 277 -16.32 -6.14 3.84
N ILE A 278 -16.31 -5.30 4.88
CA ILE A 278 -15.09 -4.83 5.56
C ILE A 278 -15.11 -5.35 7.01
N ASP A 279 -14.06 -6.07 7.39
CA ASP A 279 -13.84 -6.62 8.73
C ASP A 279 -12.81 -5.79 9.48
N VAL A 280 -13.21 -5.18 10.59
CA VAL A 280 -12.32 -4.39 11.47
C VAL A 280 -11.92 -5.26 12.65
N ALA A 281 -10.70 -5.81 12.61
CA ALA A 281 -10.22 -6.76 13.60
C ALA A 281 -9.89 -6.13 14.95
N SER A 282 -9.34 -4.91 14.94
CA SER A 282 -9.06 -4.16 16.18
C SER A 282 -8.89 -2.68 15.89
N LEU A 283 -9.20 -1.85 16.86
CA LEU A 283 -9.06 -0.41 16.76
C LEU A 283 -8.52 0.15 18.08
N GLY A 284 -7.70 1.19 18.00
CA GLY A 284 -7.16 1.85 19.19
C GLY A 284 -6.77 3.30 18.94
N VAL A 285 -7.04 4.17 19.92
CA VAL A 285 -6.51 5.53 19.97
C VAL A 285 -5.01 5.48 20.22
N LYS A 286 -4.25 6.04 19.29
CA LYS A 286 -2.79 6.10 19.35
C LYS A 286 -2.34 7.19 20.32
N ASP A 287 -2.84 8.42 20.13
CA ASP A 287 -2.47 9.59 20.93
C ASP A 287 -3.65 10.55 21.13
N ILE A 288 -3.69 11.17 22.31
CA ILE A 288 -4.57 12.30 22.63
C ILE A 288 -3.68 13.48 23.00
N VAL A 289 -3.74 14.54 22.20
CA VAL A 289 -2.95 15.76 22.36
C VAL A 289 -3.85 16.87 22.87
N LEU A 290 -3.49 17.38 24.05
CA LEU A 290 -4.12 18.52 24.71
C LEU A 290 -3.54 19.84 24.17
N PRO A 291 -4.34 20.93 24.10
CA PRO A 291 -3.84 22.27 23.89
C PRO A 291 -2.85 22.66 24.99
N GLY A 292 -1.84 23.46 24.64
CA GLY A 292 -0.79 23.87 25.59
C GLY A 292 -1.33 24.52 26.86
N ASP A 293 -2.31 25.41 26.71
CA ASP A 293 -2.94 26.14 27.82
C ASP A 293 -3.63 25.19 28.80
N MET A 294 -4.39 24.21 28.29
CA MET A 294 -5.10 23.24 29.11
C MET A 294 -4.14 22.30 29.84
N LYS A 295 -3.07 21.86 29.17
CA LYS A 295 -2.02 21.04 29.78
C LYS A 295 -1.35 21.78 30.96
N ALA A 296 -1.12 23.09 30.82
CA ALA A 296 -0.55 23.91 31.89
C ALA A 296 -1.49 24.02 33.10
N ILE A 297 -2.78 24.31 32.86
CA ILE A 297 -3.81 24.41 33.91
C ILE A 297 -3.95 23.08 34.68
N LEU A 298 -4.05 21.95 33.96
CA LEU A 298 -4.16 20.63 34.58
C LEU A 298 -2.92 20.27 35.40
N SER A 299 -1.72 20.58 34.89
CA SER A 299 -0.48 20.34 35.63
C SER A 299 -0.45 21.13 36.94
N GLN A 300 -0.87 22.40 36.91
CA GLN A 300 -0.95 23.25 38.10
C GLN A 300 -2.02 22.75 39.10
N LEU A 301 -3.17 22.30 38.60
CA LEU A 301 -4.23 21.72 39.43
C LEU A 301 -3.76 20.45 40.15
N VAL A 302 -3.14 19.53 39.41
CA VAL A 302 -2.60 18.28 39.96
C VAL A 302 -1.50 18.56 40.98
N GLU A 303 -0.62 19.53 40.72
CA GLU A 303 0.41 19.94 41.67
C GLU A 303 -0.20 20.51 42.96
N ALA A 304 -1.22 21.37 42.85
CA ALA A 304 -1.93 21.93 44.00
C ALA A 304 -2.65 20.85 44.81
N GLU A 305 -3.33 19.90 44.15
CA GLU A 305 -4.03 18.79 44.80
C GLU A 305 -3.05 17.87 45.53
N LYS A 306 -1.94 17.48 44.88
CA LYS A 306 -0.89 16.65 45.49
C LYS A 306 -0.23 17.36 46.67
N SER A 307 0.02 18.66 46.57
CA SER A 307 0.55 19.48 47.67
C SER A 307 -0.42 19.55 48.85
N ALA A 308 -1.72 19.73 48.59
CA ALA A 308 -2.74 19.72 49.62
C ALA A 308 -2.84 18.34 50.29
N GLN A 309 -2.85 17.26 49.51
CA GLN A 309 -2.88 15.89 50.00
C GLN A 309 -1.66 15.57 50.87
N ALA A 310 -0.46 15.96 50.43
CA ALA A 310 0.78 15.81 51.20
C ALA A 310 0.71 16.59 52.52
N ASN A 311 0.15 17.81 52.51
CA ASN A 311 -0.01 18.61 53.72
C ASN A 311 -0.98 17.98 54.73
N VAL A 312 -2.09 17.38 54.26
CA VAL A 312 -3.04 16.68 55.13
C VAL A 312 -2.39 15.44 55.76
N ILE A 313 -1.65 14.67 54.96
CA ILE A 313 -0.91 13.50 55.45
C ILE A 313 0.11 13.94 56.51
N ARG A 314 0.94 14.94 56.20
CA ARG A 314 1.93 15.49 57.13
C ARG A 314 1.30 15.95 58.45
N ARG A 315 0.21 16.71 58.40
CA ARG A 315 -0.47 17.17 59.64
C ARG A 315 -1.08 16.02 60.44
N ARG A 316 -1.62 14.99 59.78
CA ARG A 316 -2.13 13.78 60.43
C ARG A 316 -1.00 13.01 61.11
N GLU A 317 0.13 12.86 60.43
CA GLU A 317 1.34 12.22 60.96
C GLU A 317 1.92 13.00 62.14
N GLU A 318 2.05 14.32 62.03
CA GLU A 318 2.48 15.20 63.12
C GLU A 318 1.56 15.07 64.34
N THR A 319 0.24 15.12 64.15
CA THR A 319 -0.73 14.97 65.25
C THR A 319 -0.64 13.58 65.89
N ALA A 320 -0.49 12.52 65.08
CA ALA A 320 -0.32 11.15 65.57
C ALA A 320 0.98 11.01 66.37
N ALA A 321 2.08 11.57 65.88
CA ALA A 321 3.37 11.61 66.56
C ALA A 321 3.28 12.38 67.89
N THR A 322 2.67 13.57 67.92
CA THR A 322 2.48 14.36 69.15
C THR A 322 1.60 13.62 70.16
N ARG A 323 0.51 12.98 69.72
CA ARG A 323 -0.33 12.15 70.61
C ARG A 323 0.43 10.97 71.18
N SER A 324 1.23 10.29 70.36
CA SER A 324 2.09 9.20 70.82
C SER A 324 3.10 9.70 71.85
N LEU A 325 3.78 10.81 71.59
CA LEU A 325 4.72 11.43 72.54
C LEU A 325 4.04 11.83 73.85
N LEU A 326 2.84 12.43 73.80
CA LEU A 326 2.08 12.79 75.00
C LEU A 326 1.69 11.55 75.82
N ASN A 327 1.24 10.48 75.17
CA ASN A 327 0.92 9.23 75.84
C ASN A 327 2.16 8.63 76.50
N THR A 328 3.30 8.62 75.79
CA THR A 328 4.59 8.19 76.33
C THR A 328 5.00 9.04 77.54
N ALA A 329 4.87 10.36 77.46
CA ALA A 329 5.19 11.28 78.56
C ALA A 329 4.31 11.02 79.80
N LYS A 330 3.00 10.81 79.63
CA LYS A 330 2.07 10.49 80.73
C LYS A 330 2.39 9.16 81.42
N VAL A 331 2.82 8.15 80.66
CA VAL A 331 3.28 6.87 81.21
C VAL A 331 4.56 7.06 82.02
N MET A 332 5.47 7.92 81.55
CA MET A 332 6.74 8.21 82.24
C MET A 332 6.55 9.06 83.50
N GLU A 333 5.64 10.04 83.49
CA GLU A 333 5.33 10.90 84.65
C GLU A 333 4.95 10.08 85.90
N ASN A 334 4.18 9.01 85.70
CA ASN A 334 3.72 8.14 86.79
C ASN A 334 4.66 6.94 87.04
N ASN A 335 5.78 6.81 86.31
CA ASN A 335 6.70 5.68 86.44
C ASN A 335 8.18 6.12 86.34
N PRO A 336 8.84 6.37 87.48
CA PRO A 336 10.24 6.82 87.52
C PRO A 336 11.23 5.85 86.87
N VAL A 337 10.94 4.54 86.89
CA VAL A 337 11.79 3.51 86.27
C VAL A 337 11.72 3.61 84.74
N ALA A 338 10.54 3.86 84.18
CA ALA A 338 10.35 4.05 82.74
C ALA A 338 11.05 5.31 82.21
N LEU A 339 11.02 6.40 82.99
CA LEU A 339 11.78 7.62 82.65
C LEU A 339 13.29 7.35 82.64
N ARG A 340 13.82 6.66 83.67
CA ARG A 340 15.25 6.34 83.75
C ARG A 340 15.70 5.42 82.61
N LEU A 341 14.88 4.46 82.20
CA LEU A 341 15.14 3.63 81.01
C LEU A 341 15.18 4.48 79.73
N LYS A 342 14.29 5.46 79.59
CA LYS A 342 14.30 6.34 78.40
C LYS A 342 15.51 7.27 78.35
N GLU A 343 15.94 7.78 79.50
CA GLU A 343 17.20 8.53 79.63
C GLU A 343 18.38 7.67 79.17
N LEU A 344 18.46 6.41 79.64
CA LEU A 344 19.51 5.48 79.23
C LEU A 344 19.46 5.14 77.73
N GLU A 345 18.27 4.90 77.15
CA GLU A 345 18.09 4.69 75.70
C GLU A 345 18.54 5.91 74.88
N THR A 346 18.26 7.12 75.40
CA THR A 346 18.69 8.38 74.75
C THR A 346 20.19 8.56 74.84
N LEU A 347 20.78 8.25 76.00
CA LEU A 347 22.23 8.24 76.20
C LEU A 347 22.93 7.20 75.33
N GLU A 348 22.35 6.01 75.17
CA GLU A 348 22.83 4.97 74.26
C GLU A 348 22.85 5.45 72.81
N ARG A 349 21.75 6.05 72.32
CA ARG A 349 21.71 6.65 70.97
C ARG A 349 22.70 7.79 70.77
N VAL A 350 22.93 8.61 71.80
CA VAL A 350 23.94 9.68 71.73
C VAL A 350 25.35 9.09 71.72
N ALA A 351 25.61 8.06 72.53
CA ALA A 351 26.88 7.34 72.56
C ALA A 351 27.17 6.63 71.23
N GLU A 352 26.17 6.03 70.58
CA GLU A 352 26.29 5.45 69.23
C GLU A 352 26.70 6.49 68.17
N ARG A 353 26.33 7.77 68.34
CA ARG A 353 26.73 8.85 67.41
C ARG A 353 28.14 9.40 67.68
N ILE A 354 28.78 9.02 68.79
CA ILE A 354 30.12 9.48 69.17
C ILE A 354 31.12 8.33 68.92
N ASP A 355 31.63 8.25 67.69
CA ASP A 355 32.60 7.22 67.30
C ASP A 355 34.01 7.41 67.92
N LYS A 356 34.34 8.61 68.42
CA LYS A 356 35.65 8.91 69.03
C LYS A 356 35.54 9.89 70.19
N ILE A 357 35.94 9.43 71.37
CA ILE A 357 36.26 10.29 72.51
C ILE A 357 37.79 10.51 72.49
N SER A 358 38.25 11.71 72.13
CA SER A 358 39.65 12.09 72.24
C SER A 358 39.94 12.59 73.66
N VAL A 359 40.63 11.77 74.45
CA VAL A 359 41.07 12.13 75.80
C VAL A 359 42.46 12.79 75.73
N PHE A 360 42.55 14.07 76.08
CA PHE A 360 43.82 14.76 76.32
C PHE A 360 44.14 14.76 77.81
N GLY A 361 44.83 13.73 78.28
CA GLY A 361 45.23 13.57 79.68
C GLY A 361 45.46 12.10 79.99
N GLY A 362 46.64 11.74 80.49
CA GLY A 362 47.06 10.35 80.71
C GLY A 362 46.11 9.54 81.60
N LEU A 363 46.29 8.22 81.55
CA LEU A 363 45.43 7.18 82.14
C LEU A 363 44.97 7.44 83.60
N ASP A 364 45.78 8.10 84.43
CA ASP A 364 45.44 8.44 85.81
C ASP A 364 44.25 9.41 85.94
N GLN A 365 44.07 10.30 84.97
CA GLN A 365 42.99 11.29 85.00
C GLN A 365 41.63 10.66 84.65
N VAL A 366 41.64 9.59 83.86
CA VAL A 366 40.44 8.80 83.50
C VAL A 366 40.01 7.92 84.68
N LEU A 367 40.95 7.33 85.41
CA LEU A 367 40.67 6.46 86.56
C LEU A 367 40.10 7.23 87.76
N HIS A 368 40.49 8.50 87.95
CA HIS A 368 39.98 9.33 89.05
C HIS A 368 38.84 10.28 88.67
N GLY A 369 38.61 10.54 87.38
CA GLY A 369 37.60 11.49 86.88
C GLY A 369 36.15 11.01 86.97
N LEU A 370 35.91 9.70 87.07
CA LEU A 370 34.55 9.12 87.17
C LEU A 370 33.87 9.35 88.53
N VAL A 371 34.55 9.97 89.51
CA VAL A 371 34.02 10.15 90.88
C VAL A 371 33.49 11.57 91.15
N ASN A 372 33.62 12.52 90.22
CA ASN A 372 33.03 13.86 90.40
C ASN A 372 32.06 14.23 89.26
N LEU A 373 30.89 13.59 89.29
CA LEU A 373 29.65 14.24 88.85
C LEU A 373 28.79 14.46 90.11
N LYS A 374 29.16 15.47 90.90
CA LYS A 374 28.31 16.09 91.93
C LYS A 374 27.73 17.37 91.34
N GLY A 375 26.39 17.47 91.37
CA GLY A 375 25.63 18.68 91.06
C GLY A 375 24.85 18.58 89.78
#